data_AF-A0A2E4WR06-F1
#
_entry.id   AF-A0A2E4WR06-F1
#
_cell.length_a   1.000
_cell.length_b   1.000
_cell.length_c   1.000
_cell.angle_alpha   90.00
_cell.angle_beta   90.00
_cell.angle_gamma   90.00
#
_symmetry.space_group_name_H-M   'P 1'
#
loop_
_entity.id
_entity.type
_entity.pdbx_description
1 polymer ?
#
loop_
_entity_poly.entity_id
_entity_poly.type
_entity_poly.pdbx_seq_one_letter_code
_entity_poly.pdbx_strand_id
1 'polypeptide(L)'
;LVIIFLLILSLVRFFPAVIGAIPGVLLVFYRWQFLISLLSKLFFKKNKNFFSKEKTMTEKEALEILGLQQGASKKEIIESYNKLIKKNHPDLGGSDWITKRLNQARDTLLG
;
A
#
# COMPACT_ATOMS: atom_id res chain seq x y z
N LEU A 1 10.12 12.29 37.44
CA LEU A 1 10.67 10.92 37.37
C LEU A 1 10.57 10.19 38.70
N VAL A 2 11.19 10.68 39.78
CA VAL A 2 11.16 10.02 41.12
C VAL A 2 9.74 9.84 41.69
N ILE A 3 8.89 10.87 41.60
CA ILE A 3 7.52 10.82 42.14
C ILE A 3 6.64 9.81 41.37
N ILE A 4 6.80 9.74 40.04
CA ILE A 4 6.09 8.78 39.18
C ILE A 4 6.52 7.34 39.52
N PHE A 5 7.82 7.13 39.74
CA PHE A 5 8.37 5.83 40.11
C PHE A 5 7.82 5.34 41.47
N LEU A 6 7.73 6.23 42.45
CA LEU A 6 7.16 5.92 43.78
C LEU A 6 5.65 5.64 43.71
N LEU A 7 4.92 6.35 42.85
CA LEU A 7 3.50 6.10 42.60
C LEU A 7 3.26 4.72 41.99
N ILE A 8 4.07 4.34 40.99
CA ILE A 8 3.99 3.02 40.35
C ILE A 8 4.29 1.91 41.37
N LEU A 9 5.32 2.07 42.20
CA LEU A 9 5.65 1.13 43.30
C LEU A 9 4.52 1.00 44.32
N SER A 10 3.85 2.10 44.67
CA SER A 10 2.72 2.11 45.59
C SER A 10 1.51 1.35 45.00
N LEU A 11 1.22 1.56 43.72
CA LEU A 11 0.15 0.86 43.00
C LEU A 11 0.39 -0.66 42.89
N VAL A 12 1.63 -1.08 42.62
CA VAL A 12 2.00 -2.51 42.51
C VAL A 12 1.85 -3.24 43.85
N ARG A 13 2.05 -2.55 44.98
CA ARG A 13 1.91 -3.12 46.33
C ARG A 13 0.45 -3.28 46.77
N PHE A 14 -0.44 -2.40 46.32
CA PHE A 14 -1.85 -2.41 46.72
C PHE A 14 -2.72 -3.39 45.90
N PHE A 15 -2.25 -3.81 44.72
CA PHE A 15 -3.00 -4.71 43.83
C PHE A 15 -2.14 -5.90 43.36
N PRO A 16 -1.78 -6.85 44.25
CA PRO A 16 -0.99 -8.03 43.88
C PRO A 16 -1.67 -8.92 42.81
N ALA A 17 -3.00 -8.83 42.68
CA ALA A 17 -3.76 -9.50 41.63
C ALA A 17 -3.41 -9.04 40.20
N VAL A 18 -2.91 -7.81 40.04
CA VAL A 18 -2.49 -7.28 38.73
C VAL A 18 -1.26 -8.01 38.23
N ILE A 19 -0.33 -8.37 39.11
CA ILE A 19 0.92 -9.09 38.78
C ILE A 19 0.60 -10.52 38.33
N GLY A 20 -0.34 -11.20 39.00
CA GLY A 20 -0.76 -12.56 38.67
C GLY A 20 -1.51 -12.66 37.33
N ALA A 21 -2.11 -11.56 36.87
CA ALA A 21 -2.82 -11.50 35.60
C ALA A 21 -1.89 -11.22 34.39
N ILE A 22 -0.67 -10.70 34.60
CA ILE A 22 0.27 -10.35 33.52
C ILE A 22 0.56 -11.54 32.58
N PRO A 23 0.86 -12.76 33.07
CA PRO A 23 1.07 -13.91 32.19
C PRO A 23 -0.19 -14.25 31.37
N GLY A 24 -1.36 -14.15 31.99
CA GLY A 24 -2.65 -14.40 31.32
C GLY A 24 -2.95 -13.36 30.23
N VAL A 25 -2.72 -12.07 30.51
CA VAL A 25 -2.95 -10.97 29.55
C VAL A 25 -1.96 -11.06 28.38
N LEU A 26 -0.69 -11.38 28.65
CA LEU A 26 0.31 -11.64 27.60
C LEU A 26 -0.06 -12.85 26.74
N LEU A 27 -0.53 -13.95 27.34
CA LEU A 27 -1.01 -15.13 26.60
C LEU A 27 -2.28 -14.84 25.79
N VAL A 28 -3.18 -14.00 26.29
CA VAL A 28 -4.35 -13.53 25.53
C VAL A 28 -3.90 -12.70 24.33
N PHE A 29 -2.94 -11.78 24.49
CA PHE A 29 -2.35 -11.02 23.38
C PHE A 29 -1.65 -11.92 22.34
N TYR A 30 -0.86 -12.90 22.78
CA TYR A 30 -0.20 -13.87 21.89
C TYR A 30 -1.22 -14.74 21.13
N ARG A 31 -2.32 -15.12 21.80
CA ARG A 31 -3.40 -15.94 21.22
C ARG A 31 -4.36 -15.13 20.34
N TRP A 32 -4.46 -13.81 20.54
CA TRP A 32 -5.21 -12.89 19.69
C TRP A 32 -4.50 -12.52 18.39
N GLN A 33 -3.20 -12.74 18.23
CA GLN A 33 -2.54 -12.59 16.92
C GLN A 33 -3.17 -13.50 15.85
N PHE A 34 -3.60 -14.70 16.23
CA PHE A 34 -4.31 -15.62 15.34
C PHE A 34 -5.70 -15.08 14.93
N LEU A 35 -6.45 -14.49 15.86
CA LEU A 35 -7.76 -13.89 15.59
C LEU A 35 -7.64 -12.62 14.74
N ILE A 36 -6.59 -11.82 14.96
CA ILE A 36 -6.25 -10.67 14.11
C ILE A 36 -5.91 -11.14 12.69
N SER A 37 -5.24 -12.29 12.51
CA SER A 37 -4.98 -12.90 11.18
C SER A 37 -6.25 -13.37 10.47
N LEU A 38 -7.22 -13.93 11.20
CA LEU A 38 -8.50 -14.34 10.61
C LEU A 38 -9.38 -13.14 10.26
N LEU A 39 -9.48 -12.17 11.16
CA LEU A 39 -10.27 -10.95 10.95
C LEU A 39 -9.66 -10.07 9.85
N SER A 40 -8.32 -10.01 9.78
CA SER A 40 -7.64 -9.29 8.71
C SER A 40 -7.84 -9.94 7.34
N LYS A 41 -8.01 -11.26 7.22
CA LYS A 41 -8.38 -11.87 5.91
C LYS A 41 -9.77 -11.44 5.43
N LEU A 42 -10.69 -11.17 6.35
CA LEU A 42 -12.03 -10.68 6.04
C LEU A 42 -12.02 -9.19 5.68
N PHE A 43 -11.24 -8.37 6.38
CA PHE A 43 -11.18 -6.91 6.15
C PHE A 43 -10.12 -6.46 5.12
N PHE A 44 -8.97 -7.12 5.03
CA PHE A 44 -7.85 -6.79 4.13
C PHE A 44 -7.89 -7.57 2.82
N LYS A 45 -9.07 -8.04 2.38
CA LYS A 45 -9.30 -8.31 0.96
C LYS A 45 -9.36 -6.96 0.22
N LYS A 46 -8.21 -6.27 0.16
CA LYS A 46 -7.97 -5.09 -0.65
C LYS A 46 -8.32 -5.49 -2.08
N ASN A 47 -9.50 -5.07 -2.51
CA ASN A 47 -10.04 -5.38 -3.81
C ASN A 47 -9.14 -4.72 -4.87
N LYS A 48 -8.15 -5.47 -5.38
CA LYS A 48 -7.27 -5.06 -6.47
C LYS A 48 -8.03 -4.88 -7.81
N ASN A 49 -9.34 -5.10 -7.83
CA ASN A 49 -10.14 -5.21 -9.04
C ASN A 49 -11.15 -4.07 -9.27
N PHE A 50 -11.09 -2.95 -8.55
CA PHE A 50 -12.07 -1.87 -8.77
C PHE A 50 -11.82 -1.02 -10.04
N PHE A 51 -10.72 -1.26 -10.78
CA PHE A 51 -10.42 -0.59 -12.05
C PHE A 51 -10.15 -1.55 -13.22
N SER A 52 -10.37 -2.86 -13.06
CA SER A 52 -10.19 -3.86 -14.13
C SER A 52 -11.48 -4.18 -14.86
N LYS A 53 -12.30 -3.17 -15.16
CA LYS A 53 -13.13 -3.24 -16.35
C LYS A 53 -12.24 -2.83 -17.52
N GLU A 54 -11.56 -3.83 -18.08
CA GLU A 54 -10.76 -3.74 -19.29
C GLU A 54 -11.59 -3.11 -20.41
N LYS A 55 -11.56 -1.79 -20.49
CA LYS A 55 -11.72 -1.12 -21.76
C LYS A 55 -10.32 -1.13 -22.34
N THR A 56 -10.12 -1.87 -23.43
CA THR A 56 -8.89 -1.82 -24.22
C THR A 56 -8.56 -0.35 -24.45
N MET A 57 -7.38 0.07 -23.99
CA MET A 57 -6.98 1.46 -24.08
C MET A 57 -6.94 1.85 -25.55
N THR A 58 -7.58 2.96 -25.89
CA THR A 58 -7.56 3.45 -27.28
C THR A 58 -6.23 4.14 -27.57
N GLU A 59 -5.78 4.16 -28.83
CA GLU A 59 -4.55 4.88 -29.21
C GLU A 59 -4.59 6.35 -28.77
N LYS A 60 -5.73 7.03 -28.92
CA LYS A 60 -5.90 8.43 -28.48
C LYS A 60 -5.69 8.58 -26.98
N GLU A 61 -6.29 7.69 -26.18
CA GLU A 61 -6.14 7.68 -24.74
C GLU A 61 -4.68 7.38 -24.32
N ALA A 62 -4.02 6.46 -25.03
CA ALA A 62 -2.61 6.15 -24.80
C ALA A 62 -1.69 7.36 -25.09
N LEU A 63 -1.94 8.09 -26.18
CA LEU A 63 -1.24 9.34 -26.51
C LEU A 63 -1.47 10.41 -25.43
N GLU A 64 -2.71 10.58 -24.97
CA GLU A 64 -3.05 11.52 -23.89
C GLU A 64 -2.33 11.16 -22.57
N ILE A 65 -2.28 9.88 -22.21
CA ILE A 65 -1.58 9.39 -21.01
C ILE A 65 -0.08 9.65 -21.09
N LEU A 66 0.53 9.50 -22.27
CA LEU A 66 1.94 9.81 -22.49
C LEU A 66 2.20 11.29 -22.77
N GLY A 67 1.16 12.14 -22.83
CA GLY A 67 1.29 13.56 -23.14
C GLY A 67 1.82 13.84 -24.56
N LEU A 68 1.45 12.99 -25.52
CA LEU A 68 1.89 13.05 -26.91
C LEU A 68 0.75 13.43 -27.84
N GLN A 69 1.10 13.98 -29.01
CA GLN A 69 0.15 14.26 -30.07
C GLN A 69 0.01 13.08 -31.03
N GLN A 70 -1.09 13.07 -31.79
CA GLN A 70 -1.29 12.07 -32.84
C GLN A 70 -0.18 12.16 -33.89
N GLY A 71 0.34 11.01 -34.30
CA GLY A 71 1.48 10.92 -35.21
C GLY A 71 2.85 10.99 -34.53
N ALA A 72 2.93 10.95 -33.19
CA ALA A 72 4.19 10.84 -32.47
C ALA A 72 4.99 9.62 -32.95
N SER A 73 6.29 9.83 -33.16
CA SER A 73 7.22 8.79 -33.57
C SER A 73 7.47 7.80 -32.42
N LYS A 74 7.87 6.58 -32.77
CA LYS A 74 8.27 5.54 -31.80
C LYS A 74 9.33 6.05 -30.81
N LYS A 75 10.24 6.92 -31.25
CA LYS A 75 11.29 7.50 -30.39
C LYS A 75 10.68 8.41 -29.32
N GLU A 76 9.75 9.28 -29.71
CA GLU A 76 9.05 10.20 -28.79
C GLU A 76 8.19 9.43 -27.78
N ILE A 77 7.54 8.34 -28.21
CA ILE A 77 6.79 7.45 -27.33
C ILE A 77 7.68 6.85 -26.24
N ILE A 78 8.83 6.30 -26.62
CA ILE A 78 9.78 5.69 -25.67
C ILE A 78 10.37 6.74 -24.72
N GLU A 79 10.73 7.92 -25.24
CA GLU A 79 11.30 9.00 -24.44
C GLU A 79 10.32 9.52 -23.39
N SER A 80 9.07 9.80 -23.79
CA SER A 80 8.03 10.25 -22.86
C SER A 80 7.71 9.17 -21.81
N TYR A 81 7.57 7.91 -22.23
CA TYR A 81 7.35 6.79 -21.34
C TYR A 81 8.45 6.67 -20.28
N ASN A 82 9.73 6.72 -20.68
CA ASN A 82 10.86 6.62 -19.75
C ASN A 82 10.88 7.77 -18.74
N LYS A 83 10.59 8.99 -19.20
CA LYS A 83 10.48 10.18 -18.34
C LYS A 83 9.36 10.02 -17.31
N LEU A 84 8.19 9.54 -17.73
CA LEU A 84 7.02 9.35 -16.87
C LEU A 84 7.22 8.20 -15.88
N ILE A 85 7.81 7.08 -16.29
CA ILE A 85 8.09 5.96 -15.40
C ILE A 85 9.12 6.33 -14.33
N LYS A 86 10.21 7.00 -14.70
CA LYS A 86 11.22 7.44 -13.73
C LYS A 86 10.62 8.35 -12.65
N LYS A 87 9.59 9.14 -12.99
CA LYS A 87 8.90 10.01 -12.03
C LYS A 87 7.87 9.26 -11.18
N ASN A 88 7.19 8.26 -11.76
CA ASN A 88 6.02 7.61 -11.15
C ASN A 88 6.30 6.19 -10.63
N HIS A 89 7.56 5.74 -10.63
CA HIS A 89 7.92 4.41 -10.15
C HIS A 89 7.56 4.26 -8.65
N PRO A 90 6.95 3.14 -8.23
CA PRO A 90 6.57 2.92 -6.83
C PRO A 90 7.76 3.02 -5.87
N ASP A 91 8.93 2.55 -6.27
CA ASP A 91 10.15 2.62 -5.46
C ASP A 91 10.63 4.06 -5.19
N LEU A 92 10.17 5.02 -5.99
CA LEU A 92 10.47 6.45 -5.84
C LEU A 92 9.29 7.23 -5.23
N GLY A 93 8.34 6.53 -4.60
CA GLY A 93 7.14 7.13 -4.01
C GLY A 93 5.96 7.29 -4.99
N GLY A 94 6.06 6.70 -6.18
CA GLY A 94 4.96 6.67 -7.15
C GLY A 94 3.89 5.62 -6.85
N SER A 95 2.91 5.48 -7.75
CA SER A 95 1.79 4.55 -7.58
C SER A 95 1.86 3.40 -8.57
N ASP A 96 1.74 2.16 -8.08
CA ASP A 96 1.64 0.93 -8.91
C ASP A 96 0.55 1.05 -9.99
N TRP A 97 -0.55 1.73 -9.67
CA TRP A 97 -1.63 1.97 -10.63
C TRP A 97 -1.17 2.88 -11.79
N ILE A 98 -0.42 3.95 -11.50
CA ILE A 98 0.09 4.87 -12.54
C ILE A 98 1.09 4.14 -13.43
N THR A 99 2.01 3.37 -12.84
CA THR A 99 2.98 2.57 -13.58
C THR A 99 2.29 1.60 -14.55
N LYS A 100 1.27 0.88 -14.09
CA LYS A 100 0.48 -0.02 -14.96
C LYS A 100 -0.21 0.73 -16.09
N ARG A 101 -0.78 1.90 -15.81
CA ARG A 101 -1.46 2.74 -16.81
C ARG A 101 -0.48 3.23 -17.88
N LEU A 102 0.73 3.63 -17.49
CA LEU A 102 1.80 4.03 -18.41
C LEU A 102 2.29 2.86 -19.28
N ASN A 103 2.42 1.67 -18.69
CA ASN A 103 2.78 0.45 -19.42
C ASN A 103 1.72 0.12 -20.48
N GLN A 104 0.44 0.12 -20.09
CA GLN A 104 -0.67 -0.10 -21.02
C GLN A 104 -0.67 0.91 -22.19
N ALA A 105 -0.39 2.19 -21.92
CA ALA A 105 -0.33 3.21 -22.96
C ALA A 105 0.81 2.94 -23.96
N ARG A 106 2.01 2.62 -23.46
CA ARG A 106 3.14 2.24 -24.32
C ARG A 106 2.81 1.00 -25.16
N ASP A 107 2.26 -0.02 -24.52
CA ASP A 107 1.94 -1.29 -25.17
C ASP A 107 0.81 -1.12 -26.22
N THR A 108 -0.10 -0.18 -26.01
CA THR A 108 -1.14 0.15 -27.00
C THR A 108 -0.58 0.83 -28.26
N LEU A 109 0.47 1.65 -28.12
CA LEU A 109 1.05 2.41 -29.25
C LEU A 109 2.19 1.67 -29.97
N LEU A 110 2.83 0.72 -29.31
CA LEU A 110 4.02 0.02 -29.82
C LEU A 110 3.85 -1.50 -29.94
N GLY A 111 2.77 -2.06 -29.38
CA GLY A 111 2.49 -3.50 -29.36
C GLY A 111 1.75 -4.00 -30.58
#